data_AF-A0A946YNI3-F1
#
_entry.id   AF-A0A946YNI3-F1
#
_cell.length_a   1.000
_cell.length_b   1.000
_cell.length_c   1.000
_cell.angle_alpha   90.00
_cell.angle_beta   90.00
_cell.angle_gamma   90.00
#
_symmetry.space_group_name_H-M   'P 1'
#
loop_
_entity.id
_entity.type
_entity.pdbx_description
1 polymer ?
#
loop_
_entity_poly.entity_id
_entity_poly.type
_entity_poly.pdbx_seq_one_letter_code
_entity_poly.pdbx_strand_id
1 'polypeptide(L)'
;MALTAQDQQDLMYLIVGTFNAAPGRTIFNDLAEMVINDYGGMVGIEVAETLVDHPLFSDNSDGEYPISQTNEQFAQEYLTELLGARGTWVEASAWDEANDIVVANLNGGTTRAELVLAATQYLQNNPSSAFAAAADALANKVEVALFQAVELEQDASGSTLGSLRATISGVDNTQASVDAAKDLVENGPTPGGTTFNLTAGTAAGADVMRLTGDQDVRIDFTDSSNQITGLDLDGDGTIERDGVENNQSGIAADFEIVDAYARNPLNQFDSVNNFLGDIFHDGTGVDGDGVSTDGNIVLGGLGSDTIFGGIGNDFLAGGGVSTSRFGYADDSFDREADHLIGGRNADFFFVSLPLMNLTIDDLGSFSDGYAVDIDGGNTADDNGPFGDTNQDSDWLLIEASDDDEPVEIYLWTDESQSITTRAGRFAAIREIEHVDASGNLYGFLDDVD
;
A
#
# COMPACT_ATOMS: atom_id res chain seq x y z
N MET A 1 7.30 -33.04 24.88
CA MET A 1 8.59 -32.83 24.20
C MET A 1 8.54 -31.42 23.62
N ALA A 2 9.66 -30.75 23.35
CA ALA A 2 9.66 -29.45 22.66
C ALA A 2 10.50 -29.60 21.39
N LEU A 3 10.16 -28.85 20.33
CA LEU A 3 10.98 -28.80 19.12
C LEU A 3 12.36 -28.23 19.45
N THR A 4 13.39 -28.72 18.76
CA THR A 4 14.70 -28.05 18.79
C THR A 4 14.66 -26.79 17.93
N ALA A 5 15.64 -25.88 18.11
CA ALA A 5 15.74 -24.70 17.25
C ALA A 5 15.91 -25.05 15.76
N GLN A 6 16.55 -26.19 15.46
CA GLN A 6 16.65 -26.70 14.09
C GLN A 6 15.28 -27.17 13.58
N ASP A 7 14.54 -27.95 14.38
CA ASP A 7 13.22 -28.43 13.95
C ASP A 7 12.21 -27.27 13.80
N GLN A 8 12.33 -26.21 14.61
CA GLN A 8 11.55 -24.97 14.44
C GLN A 8 11.87 -24.29 13.10
N GLN A 9 13.17 -24.18 12.77
CA GLN A 9 13.61 -23.61 11.52
C GLN A 9 13.14 -24.46 10.33
N ASP A 10 13.31 -25.78 10.38
CA ASP A 10 12.90 -26.69 9.31
C ASP A 10 11.38 -26.66 9.09
N LEU A 11 10.59 -26.58 10.17
CA LEU A 11 9.14 -26.40 10.09
C LEU A 11 8.78 -25.06 9.44
N MET A 12 9.47 -23.98 9.82
CA MET A 12 9.22 -22.66 9.24
C MET A 12 9.60 -22.61 7.76
N TYR A 13 10.72 -23.22 7.36
CA TYR A 13 11.08 -23.38 5.95
C TYR A 13 9.96 -24.06 5.18
N LEU A 14 9.39 -25.13 5.72
CA LEU A 14 8.31 -25.84 5.06
C LEU A 14 7.02 -25.01 4.99
N ILE A 15 6.65 -24.27 6.06
CA ILE A 15 5.46 -23.40 6.05
C ILE A 15 5.63 -22.27 5.02
N VAL A 16 6.73 -21.51 5.11
CA VAL A 16 7.02 -20.41 4.18
C VAL A 16 7.21 -20.94 2.76
N GLY A 17 7.85 -22.09 2.56
CA GLY A 17 8.01 -22.72 1.25
C GLY A 17 6.73 -23.32 0.67
N THR A 18 5.69 -23.54 1.48
CA THR A 18 4.38 -24.06 1.03
C THR A 18 3.39 -22.93 0.74
N PHE A 19 3.37 -21.92 1.60
CA PHE A 19 2.34 -20.87 1.60
C PHE A 19 2.88 -19.47 1.31
N ASN A 20 4.20 -19.29 1.29
CA ASN A 20 4.88 -17.99 1.28
C ASN A 20 4.33 -17.02 2.33
N ALA A 21 3.99 -17.56 3.49
CA ALA A 21 3.32 -16.84 4.57
C ALA A 21 4.08 -16.98 5.89
N ALA A 22 4.09 -15.92 6.69
CA ALA A 22 4.60 -15.95 8.05
C ALA A 22 3.46 -16.33 9.01
N PRO A 23 3.49 -17.54 9.62
CA PRO A 23 2.46 -17.92 10.58
C PRO A 23 2.61 -17.07 11.85
N GLY A 24 1.48 -16.64 12.43
CA GLY A 24 1.49 -16.11 13.80
C GLY A 24 1.79 -17.19 14.85
N ARG A 25 2.08 -16.78 16.08
CA ARG A 25 2.41 -17.66 17.22
C ARG A 25 1.42 -18.82 17.40
N THR A 26 0.11 -18.55 17.33
CA THR A 26 -0.91 -19.59 17.58
C THR A 26 -0.87 -20.68 16.51
N ILE A 27 -0.87 -20.29 15.22
CA ILE A 27 -0.79 -21.23 14.10
C ILE A 27 0.52 -22.03 14.17
N PHE A 28 1.64 -21.35 14.44
CA PHE A 28 2.93 -22.02 14.55
C PHE A 28 2.96 -23.02 15.71
N ASN A 29 2.39 -22.69 16.86
CA ASN A 29 2.31 -23.60 18.01
C ASN A 29 1.41 -24.81 17.75
N ASP A 30 0.28 -24.62 17.07
CA ASP A 30 -0.61 -25.73 16.70
C ASP A 30 0.10 -26.72 15.76
N LEU A 31 0.82 -26.19 14.76
CA LEU A 31 1.63 -27.00 13.85
C LEU A 31 2.81 -27.67 14.57
N ALA A 32 3.48 -26.97 15.47
CA ALA A 32 4.57 -27.53 16.27
C ALA A 32 4.07 -28.66 17.20
N GLU A 33 2.89 -28.49 17.80
CA GLU A 33 2.26 -29.51 18.64
C GLU A 33 1.91 -30.76 17.82
N MET A 34 1.36 -30.59 16.63
CA MET A 34 1.13 -31.69 15.68
C MET A 34 2.43 -32.41 15.34
N VAL A 35 3.51 -31.69 15.01
CA VAL A 35 4.82 -32.30 14.71
C VAL A 35 5.34 -33.13 15.88
N ILE A 36 5.19 -32.64 17.11
CA ILE A 36 5.62 -33.35 18.32
C ILE A 36 4.77 -34.59 18.59
N ASN A 37 3.44 -34.45 18.51
CA ASN A 37 2.50 -35.47 18.97
C ASN A 37 2.28 -36.58 17.93
N ASP A 38 2.24 -36.21 16.64
CA ASP A 38 1.84 -37.12 15.57
C ASP A 38 3.04 -37.63 14.76
N TYR A 39 4.13 -36.86 14.66
CA TYR A 39 5.31 -37.18 13.86
C TYR A 39 6.60 -37.37 14.67
N GLY A 40 6.49 -37.41 16.00
CA GLY A 40 7.63 -37.70 16.89
C GLY A 40 8.70 -36.61 16.92
N GLY A 41 8.35 -35.38 16.53
CA GLY A 41 9.23 -34.22 16.51
C GLY A 41 10.06 -34.06 15.23
N MET A 42 9.80 -34.82 14.17
CA MET A 42 10.53 -34.73 12.90
C MET A 42 9.72 -33.98 11.84
N VAL A 43 10.36 -33.00 11.19
CA VAL A 43 9.79 -32.34 10.00
C VAL A 43 10.15 -33.18 8.77
N GLY A 44 9.14 -33.69 8.08
CA GLY A 44 9.30 -34.65 6.99
C GLY A 44 8.10 -34.66 6.04
N ILE A 45 7.95 -35.76 5.29
CA ILE A 45 6.91 -35.87 4.28
C ILE A 45 5.50 -35.82 4.87
N GLU A 46 5.27 -36.38 6.06
CA GLU A 46 3.93 -36.37 6.66
C GLU A 46 3.47 -34.95 7.04
N VAL A 47 4.41 -34.08 7.41
CA VAL A 47 4.13 -32.66 7.68
C VAL A 47 3.79 -31.93 6.37
N ALA A 48 4.56 -32.19 5.30
CA ALA A 48 4.32 -31.60 4.00
C ALA A 48 2.96 -32.04 3.41
N GLU A 49 2.59 -33.32 3.57
CA GLU A 49 1.27 -33.83 3.21
C GLU A 49 0.17 -33.09 3.95
N THR A 50 0.34 -32.84 5.25
CA THR A 50 -0.66 -32.11 6.05
C THR A 50 -0.84 -30.66 5.60
N LEU A 51 0.25 -29.97 5.24
CA LEU A 51 0.18 -28.60 4.75
C LEU A 51 -0.43 -28.53 3.34
N VAL A 52 -0.09 -29.45 2.44
CA VAL A 52 -0.62 -29.52 1.08
C VAL A 52 -2.09 -29.94 1.05
N ASP A 53 -2.52 -30.83 1.95
CA ASP A 53 -3.92 -31.23 2.11
C ASP A 53 -4.77 -30.17 2.83
N HIS A 54 -4.14 -29.10 3.35
CA HIS A 54 -4.88 -28.01 3.96
C HIS A 54 -5.74 -27.28 2.92
N PRO A 55 -6.98 -26.87 3.25
CA PRO A 55 -7.86 -26.19 2.29
C PRO A 55 -7.25 -24.92 1.68
N LEU A 56 -6.47 -24.15 2.45
CA LEU A 56 -5.76 -22.97 1.93
C LEU A 56 -4.79 -23.30 0.79
N PHE A 57 -4.28 -24.54 0.72
CA PHE A 57 -3.39 -24.97 -0.35
C PHE A 57 -4.17 -25.57 -1.52
N SER A 58 -5.12 -26.48 -1.28
CA SER A 58 -5.66 -27.36 -2.33
C SER A 58 -7.18 -27.31 -2.54
N ASP A 59 -7.92 -26.46 -1.82
CA ASP A 59 -9.38 -26.38 -1.98
C ASP A 59 -9.79 -25.98 -3.41
N ASN A 60 -10.93 -26.48 -3.87
CA ASN A 60 -11.39 -26.32 -5.25
C ASN A 60 -12.05 -24.97 -5.53
N SER A 61 -12.47 -24.22 -4.50
CA SER A 61 -13.07 -22.89 -4.65
C SER A 61 -12.10 -21.75 -4.33
N ASP A 62 -11.30 -21.91 -3.27
CA ASP A 62 -10.53 -20.80 -2.67
C ASP A 62 -9.11 -21.21 -2.23
N GLY A 63 -8.65 -22.39 -2.64
CA GLY A 63 -7.27 -22.83 -2.37
C GLY A 63 -6.29 -22.19 -3.33
N GLU A 64 -5.07 -21.95 -2.88
CA GLU A 64 -4.00 -21.34 -3.68
C GLU A 64 -3.68 -22.14 -4.95
N TYR A 65 -3.59 -23.46 -4.79
CA TYR A 65 -3.24 -24.41 -5.83
C TYR A 65 -4.37 -25.45 -5.98
N PRO A 66 -5.51 -25.08 -6.57
CA PRO A 66 -6.67 -25.94 -6.63
C PRO A 66 -6.35 -27.26 -7.35
N ILE A 67 -6.99 -28.35 -6.91
CA ILE A 67 -6.81 -29.70 -7.48
C ILE A 67 -7.20 -29.75 -8.98
N SER A 68 -7.98 -28.79 -9.45
CA SER A 68 -8.37 -28.64 -10.85
C SER A 68 -7.23 -28.24 -11.80
N GLN A 69 -6.13 -27.68 -11.27
CA GLN A 69 -4.97 -27.28 -12.07
C GLN A 69 -4.23 -28.46 -12.68
N THR A 70 -3.71 -28.27 -13.89
CA THR A 70 -2.75 -29.23 -14.47
C THR A 70 -1.41 -29.16 -13.72
N ASN A 71 -0.59 -30.19 -13.90
CA ASN A 71 0.76 -30.23 -13.32
C ASN A 71 1.61 -29.05 -13.82
N GLU A 72 1.43 -28.62 -15.06
CA GLU A 72 2.12 -27.48 -15.65
C GLU A 72 1.69 -26.15 -15.01
N GLN A 73 0.38 -25.95 -14.78
CA GLN A 73 -0.13 -24.74 -14.14
C GLN A 73 0.39 -24.64 -12.70
N PHE A 74 0.22 -25.71 -11.93
CA PHE A 74 0.70 -25.78 -10.56
C PHE A 74 2.21 -25.55 -10.46
N ALA A 75 3.01 -26.20 -11.33
CA ALA A 75 4.46 -26.04 -11.31
C ALA A 75 4.88 -24.58 -11.58
N GLN A 76 4.25 -23.91 -12.54
CA GLN A 76 4.57 -22.52 -12.87
C GLN A 76 4.24 -21.59 -11.72
N GLU A 77 3.05 -21.71 -11.14
CA GLU A 77 2.61 -20.86 -10.04
C GLU A 77 3.45 -21.11 -8.77
N TYR A 78 3.60 -22.38 -8.37
CA TYR A 78 4.38 -22.74 -7.19
C TYR A 78 5.85 -22.31 -7.30
N LEU A 79 6.49 -22.50 -8.46
CA LEU A 79 7.88 -22.07 -8.64
C LEU A 79 8.02 -20.56 -8.79
N THR A 80 7.02 -19.86 -9.31
CA THR A 80 7.03 -18.39 -9.32
C THR A 80 7.04 -17.85 -7.90
N GLU A 81 6.25 -18.46 -7.02
CA GLU A 81 6.17 -18.05 -5.63
C GLU A 81 7.45 -18.39 -4.84
N LEU A 82 7.99 -19.60 -5.06
CA LEU A 82 9.17 -20.07 -4.35
C LEU A 82 10.48 -19.45 -4.86
N LEU A 83 10.62 -19.25 -6.18
CA LEU A 83 11.86 -18.80 -6.84
C LEU A 83 11.82 -17.35 -7.29
N GLY A 84 10.70 -16.66 -7.08
CA GLY A 84 10.41 -15.38 -7.69
C GLY A 84 10.04 -15.51 -9.17
N ALA A 85 9.50 -14.42 -9.72
CA ALA A 85 9.18 -14.33 -11.13
C ALA A 85 10.40 -14.67 -12.01
N ARG A 86 10.12 -15.32 -13.14
CA ARG A 86 11.13 -15.78 -14.08
C ARG A 86 12.09 -14.66 -14.49
N GLY A 87 13.37 -14.80 -14.17
CA GLY A 87 14.40 -13.81 -14.47
C GLY A 87 14.68 -12.80 -13.35
N THR A 88 13.95 -12.87 -12.23
CA THR A 88 14.13 -11.97 -11.08
C THR A 88 15.26 -12.45 -10.17
N TRP A 89 15.08 -13.57 -9.46
CA TRP A 89 16.12 -14.15 -8.60
C TRP A 89 16.86 -15.32 -9.25
N VAL A 90 16.22 -15.98 -10.22
CA VAL A 90 16.78 -17.09 -10.98
C VAL A 90 16.81 -16.71 -12.45
N GLU A 91 17.97 -16.89 -13.10
CA GLU A 91 18.10 -16.63 -14.54
C GLU A 91 17.06 -17.44 -15.33
N ALA A 92 16.48 -16.81 -16.35
CA ALA A 92 15.36 -17.37 -17.10
C ALA A 92 15.56 -18.82 -17.58
N SER A 93 16.78 -19.17 -18.03
CA SER A 93 17.08 -20.54 -18.48
C SER A 93 17.17 -21.56 -17.35
N ALA A 94 17.68 -21.17 -16.17
CA ALA A 94 17.72 -22.04 -15.00
C ALA A 94 16.32 -22.21 -14.38
N TRP A 95 15.50 -21.15 -14.45
CA TRP A 95 14.10 -21.19 -14.05
C TRP A 95 13.30 -22.15 -14.97
N ASP A 96 13.48 -22.02 -16.29
CA ASP A 96 12.83 -22.91 -17.27
C ASP A 96 13.22 -24.38 -17.04
N GLU A 97 14.52 -24.66 -16.81
CA GLU A 97 15.00 -26.02 -16.51
C GLU A 97 14.39 -26.57 -15.23
N ALA A 98 14.28 -25.76 -14.17
CA ALA A 98 13.64 -26.16 -12.92
C ALA A 98 12.16 -26.50 -13.16
N ASN A 99 11.42 -25.65 -13.88
CA ASN A 99 10.02 -25.89 -14.21
C ASN A 99 9.82 -27.18 -15.02
N ASP A 100 10.65 -27.42 -16.03
CA ASP A 100 10.60 -28.65 -16.83
C ASP A 100 10.85 -29.91 -15.98
N ILE A 101 11.80 -29.85 -15.05
CA ILE A 101 12.09 -30.95 -14.12
C ILE A 101 10.90 -31.21 -13.18
N VAL A 102 10.32 -30.15 -12.61
CA VAL A 102 9.16 -30.26 -11.72
C VAL A 102 7.96 -30.87 -12.43
N VAL A 103 7.62 -30.36 -13.62
CA VAL A 103 6.53 -30.88 -14.44
C VAL A 103 6.77 -32.36 -14.79
N ALA A 104 8.00 -32.73 -15.16
CA ALA A 104 8.35 -34.11 -15.48
C ALA A 104 8.18 -35.05 -14.27
N ASN A 105 8.55 -34.61 -13.07
CA ASN A 105 8.38 -35.40 -11.85
C ASN A 105 6.91 -35.57 -11.47
N LEU A 106 6.11 -34.49 -11.52
CA LEU A 106 4.66 -34.55 -11.26
C LEU A 106 3.95 -35.48 -12.27
N ASN A 107 4.28 -35.37 -13.56
CA ASN A 107 3.77 -36.28 -14.60
C ASN A 107 4.29 -37.72 -14.43
N GLY A 108 5.43 -37.90 -13.77
CA GLY A 108 6.00 -39.18 -13.37
C GLY A 108 5.36 -39.81 -12.13
N GLY A 109 4.47 -39.08 -11.43
CA GLY A 109 3.73 -39.56 -10.27
C GLY A 109 4.23 -39.05 -8.91
N THR A 110 5.18 -38.11 -8.88
CA THR A 110 5.54 -37.39 -7.64
C THR A 110 4.35 -36.58 -7.15
N THR A 111 4.06 -36.62 -5.85
CA THR A 111 2.97 -35.83 -5.26
C THR A 111 3.36 -34.36 -5.11
N ARG A 112 2.37 -33.46 -4.99
CA ARG A 112 2.64 -32.04 -4.70
C ARG A 112 3.36 -31.87 -3.35
N ALA A 113 3.04 -32.68 -2.35
CA ALA A 113 3.72 -32.68 -1.05
C ALA A 113 5.20 -33.10 -1.15
N GLU A 114 5.49 -34.17 -1.91
CA GLU A 114 6.87 -34.59 -2.18
C GLU A 114 7.67 -33.51 -2.90
N LEU A 115 7.02 -32.82 -3.86
CA LEU A 115 7.64 -31.70 -4.56
C LEU A 115 7.94 -30.53 -3.63
N VAL A 116 6.96 -30.05 -2.86
CA VAL A 116 7.08 -28.90 -1.96
C VAL A 116 8.20 -29.13 -0.95
N LEU A 117 8.24 -30.33 -0.35
CA LEU A 117 9.31 -30.70 0.57
C LEU A 117 10.68 -30.69 -0.13
N ALA A 118 10.79 -31.32 -1.29
CA ALA A 118 12.05 -31.42 -2.01
C ALA A 118 12.58 -30.06 -2.49
N ALA A 119 11.70 -29.19 -2.97
CA ALA A 119 12.06 -27.85 -3.45
C ALA A 119 12.53 -26.95 -2.31
N THR A 120 11.79 -26.95 -1.18
CA THR A 120 12.17 -26.22 0.03
C THR A 120 13.52 -26.71 0.57
N GLN A 121 13.71 -28.03 0.68
CA GLN A 121 14.96 -28.61 1.14
C GLN A 121 16.13 -28.34 0.18
N TYR A 122 15.88 -28.27 -1.12
CA TYR A 122 16.92 -27.92 -2.11
C TYR A 122 17.45 -26.51 -1.88
N LEU A 123 16.56 -25.52 -1.67
CA LEU A 123 16.95 -24.14 -1.38
C LEU A 123 17.62 -23.99 -0.01
N GLN A 124 17.14 -24.73 1.00
CA GLN A 124 17.73 -24.71 2.33
C GLN A 124 19.15 -25.32 2.35
N ASN A 125 19.40 -26.38 1.58
CA ASN A 125 20.62 -27.20 1.68
C ASN A 125 21.68 -26.85 0.63
N ASN A 126 22.01 -25.56 0.52
CA ASN A 126 23.08 -25.03 -0.34
C ASN A 126 22.90 -25.42 -1.83
N PRO A 127 21.95 -24.78 -2.53
CA PRO A 127 21.65 -25.09 -3.92
C PRO A 127 22.79 -24.66 -4.85
N SER A 128 22.63 -24.93 -6.14
CA SER A 128 23.58 -24.41 -7.12
C SER A 128 23.55 -22.88 -7.15
N SER A 129 24.64 -22.26 -7.61
CA SER A 129 24.78 -20.79 -7.64
C SER A 129 23.67 -20.08 -8.43
N ALA A 130 23.00 -20.76 -9.36
CA ALA A 130 21.88 -20.22 -10.13
C ALA A 130 20.63 -19.94 -9.27
N PHE A 131 20.50 -20.57 -8.10
CA PHE A 131 19.37 -20.42 -7.18
C PHE A 131 19.77 -19.75 -5.86
N ALA A 132 21.01 -19.23 -5.76
CA ALA A 132 21.52 -18.65 -4.51
C ALA A 132 20.65 -17.47 -4.05
N ALA A 133 20.26 -16.56 -4.95
CA ALA A 133 19.42 -15.42 -4.59
C ALA A 133 18.01 -15.84 -4.13
N ALA A 134 17.40 -16.85 -4.76
CA ALA A 134 16.12 -17.39 -4.31
C ALA A 134 16.23 -18.09 -2.94
N ALA A 135 17.34 -18.80 -2.71
CA ALA A 135 17.61 -19.41 -1.40
C ALA A 135 17.83 -18.37 -0.31
N ASP A 136 18.57 -17.30 -0.60
CA ASP A 136 18.77 -16.17 0.32
C ASP A 136 17.44 -15.48 0.63
N ALA A 137 16.58 -15.25 -0.38
CA ALA A 137 15.25 -14.68 -0.18
C ALA A 137 14.35 -15.58 0.69
N LEU A 138 14.32 -16.89 0.45
CA LEU A 138 13.57 -17.83 1.29
C LEU A 138 14.11 -17.85 2.73
N ALA A 139 15.42 -17.86 2.91
CA ALA A 139 16.05 -17.83 4.23
C ALA A 139 15.68 -16.55 5.00
N ASN A 140 15.71 -15.41 4.31
CA ASN A 140 15.32 -14.11 4.86
C ASN A 140 13.84 -14.08 5.26
N LYS A 141 12.94 -14.61 4.44
CA LYS A 141 11.51 -14.75 4.77
C LYS A 141 11.29 -15.63 6.00
N VAL A 142 12.01 -16.75 6.09
CA VAL A 142 11.98 -17.65 7.26
C VAL A 142 12.49 -16.95 8.52
N GLU A 143 13.53 -16.10 8.39
CA GLU A 143 14.05 -15.32 9.52
C GLU A 143 13.01 -14.35 10.08
N VAL A 144 12.31 -13.60 9.22
CA VAL A 144 11.23 -12.68 9.64
C VAL A 144 10.07 -13.46 10.26
N ALA A 145 9.67 -14.59 9.67
CA ALA A 145 8.59 -15.42 10.20
C ALA A 145 8.94 -16.03 11.59
N LEU A 146 10.18 -16.46 11.80
CA LEU A 146 10.65 -16.92 13.11
C LEU A 146 10.69 -15.78 14.13
N PHE A 147 11.12 -14.58 13.72
CA PHE A 147 11.13 -13.39 14.57
C PHE A 147 9.72 -13.09 15.09
N GLN A 148 8.71 -13.07 14.21
CA GLN A 148 7.31 -12.85 14.61
C GLN A 148 6.79 -13.96 15.56
N ALA A 149 6.86 -15.21 15.11
CA ALA A 149 6.14 -16.31 15.77
C ALA A 149 6.82 -16.80 17.05
N VAL A 150 8.15 -16.75 17.11
CA VAL A 150 8.96 -17.38 18.16
C VAL A 150 9.66 -16.35 19.05
N GLU A 151 10.25 -15.30 18.47
CA GLU A 151 11.00 -14.31 19.26
C GLU A 151 10.08 -13.29 19.92
N LEU A 152 9.17 -12.68 19.14
CA LEU A 152 8.18 -11.73 19.64
C LEU A 152 6.91 -12.39 20.19
N GLU A 153 6.69 -13.68 19.90
CA GLU A 153 5.49 -14.41 20.32
C GLU A 153 4.18 -13.71 19.87
N GLN A 154 4.20 -13.07 18.69
CA GLN A 154 3.07 -12.32 18.16
C GLN A 154 2.15 -13.20 17.30
N ASP A 155 0.84 -13.01 17.49
CA ASP A 155 -0.16 -13.51 16.53
C ASP A 155 -0.25 -12.53 15.35
N ALA A 156 -0.48 -13.05 14.15
CA ALA A 156 -0.67 -12.19 12.98
C ALA A 156 -1.97 -11.37 13.13
N SER A 157 -1.98 -10.16 12.59
CA SER A 157 -3.09 -9.21 12.62
C SER A 157 -4.35 -9.70 11.87
N GLY A 158 -4.26 -10.81 11.15
CA GLY A 158 -5.38 -11.52 10.51
C GLY A 158 -5.18 -13.05 10.52
N SER A 159 -6.19 -13.79 10.07
CA SER A 159 -6.18 -15.26 9.98
C SER A 159 -6.36 -15.78 8.55
N THR A 160 -6.38 -14.89 7.55
CA THR A 160 -6.45 -15.24 6.14
C THR A 160 -5.05 -15.44 5.56
N LEU A 161 -4.93 -16.24 4.50
CA LEU A 161 -3.62 -16.47 3.86
C LEU A 161 -2.98 -15.16 3.38
N GLY A 162 -3.76 -14.24 2.80
CA GLY A 162 -3.28 -12.92 2.40
C GLY A 162 -2.68 -12.13 3.56
N SER A 163 -3.36 -12.07 4.71
CA SER A 163 -2.85 -11.38 5.90
C SER A 163 -1.56 -11.98 6.46
N LEU A 164 -1.35 -13.30 6.27
CA LEU A 164 -0.12 -13.99 6.70
C LEU A 164 1.04 -13.80 5.70
N ARG A 165 0.73 -13.63 4.40
CA ARG A 165 1.72 -13.33 3.36
C ARG A 165 2.26 -11.91 3.45
N ALA A 166 1.41 -10.96 3.86
CA ALA A 166 1.75 -9.55 3.95
C ALA A 166 3.03 -9.27 4.75
N THR A 167 3.25 -9.98 5.86
CA THR A 167 4.46 -9.86 6.68
C THR A 167 5.77 -10.00 5.88
N ILE A 168 5.78 -10.88 4.87
CA ILE A 168 7.00 -11.29 4.17
C ILE A 168 6.97 -11.02 2.66
N SER A 169 5.95 -10.30 2.17
CA SER A 169 5.79 -10.00 0.75
C SER A 169 6.93 -9.13 0.19
N GLY A 170 7.41 -8.16 0.98
CA GLY A 170 8.52 -7.27 0.64
C GLY A 170 9.92 -7.82 0.94
N VAL A 171 10.03 -9.04 1.47
CA VAL A 171 11.33 -9.62 1.86
C VAL A 171 12.01 -10.25 0.64
N ASP A 172 13.21 -9.74 0.32
CA ASP A 172 14.04 -10.19 -0.79
C ASP A 172 15.36 -10.82 -0.31
N ASN A 173 16.34 -10.95 -1.21
CA ASN A 173 17.64 -11.56 -0.92
C ASN A 173 18.64 -10.61 -0.23
N THR A 174 18.18 -9.51 0.37
CA THR A 174 19.02 -8.53 1.05
C THR A 174 18.71 -8.44 2.56
N GLN A 175 19.71 -8.04 3.35
CA GLN A 175 19.50 -7.81 4.79
C GLN A 175 18.59 -6.60 5.04
N ALA A 176 18.61 -5.59 4.16
CA ALA A 176 17.81 -4.38 4.33
C ALA A 176 16.31 -4.69 4.31
N SER A 177 15.85 -5.63 3.46
CA SER A 177 14.44 -6.04 3.46
C SER A 177 14.06 -6.83 4.71
N VAL A 178 14.99 -7.60 5.31
CA VAL A 178 14.77 -8.30 6.58
C VAL A 178 14.61 -7.31 7.72
N ASP A 179 15.53 -6.34 7.81
CA ASP A 179 15.50 -5.32 8.84
C ASP A 179 14.19 -4.51 8.76
N ALA A 180 13.80 -4.08 7.55
CA ALA A 180 12.54 -3.39 7.33
C ALA A 180 11.32 -4.24 7.74
N ALA A 181 11.27 -5.52 7.35
CA ALA A 181 10.15 -6.39 7.70
C ALA A 181 10.08 -6.70 9.21
N LYS A 182 11.22 -6.84 9.89
CA LYS A 182 11.25 -7.01 11.35
C LYS A 182 10.80 -5.74 12.07
N ASP A 183 11.24 -4.57 11.61
CA ASP A 183 10.79 -3.30 12.16
C ASP A 183 9.27 -3.14 12.01
N LEU A 184 8.71 -3.54 10.85
CA LEU A 184 7.27 -3.57 10.60
C LEU A 184 6.51 -4.54 11.54
N VAL A 185 7.07 -5.70 11.83
CA VAL A 185 6.46 -6.68 12.75
C VAL A 185 6.53 -6.20 14.21
N GLU A 186 7.68 -5.68 14.63
CA GLU A 186 7.90 -5.25 16.01
C GLU A 186 7.13 -3.96 16.33
N ASN A 187 7.08 -3.03 15.39
CA ASN A 187 6.58 -1.67 15.61
C ASN A 187 5.33 -1.31 14.78
N GLY A 188 4.84 -2.19 13.90
CA GLY A 188 3.76 -1.88 12.95
C GLY A 188 4.26 -1.19 11.68
N PRO A 189 3.37 -0.92 10.69
CA PRO A 189 3.69 -0.03 9.56
C PRO A 189 4.39 1.22 10.08
N THR A 190 5.48 1.65 9.41
CA THR A 190 6.31 2.76 9.88
C THR A 190 5.40 3.88 10.36
N PRO A 191 5.36 4.11 11.69
CA PRO A 191 4.57 5.19 12.24
C PRO A 191 5.02 6.50 11.60
N GLY A 192 4.17 7.54 11.60
CA GLY A 192 4.60 8.88 11.20
C GLY A 192 5.99 9.16 11.78
N GLY A 193 6.97 9.43 10.92
CA GLY A 193 8.30 9.74 11.44
C GLY A 193 8.24 11.02 12.26
N THR A 194 9.25 11.33 13.07
CA THR A 194 9.19 12.54 13.92
C THR A 194 9.80 13.77 13.23
N THR A 195 10.01 13.70 11.92
CA THR A 195 10.62 14.78 11.14
C THR A 195 9.54 15.61 10.46
N PHE A 196 9.33 16.83 10.96
CA PHE A 196 8.54 17.85 10.28
C PHE A 196 9.42 19.04 9.88
N ASN A 197 9.48 19.32 8.58
CA ASN A 197 10.17 20.49 8.05
C ASN A 197 9.18 21.39 7.31
N LEU A 198 9.05 22.62 7.80
CA LEU A 198 8.32 23.69 7.13
C LEU A 198 9.30 24.70 6.55
N THR A 199 9.15 25.01 5.27
CA THR A 199 9.84 26.13 4.61
C THR A 199 8.82 27.10 4.04
N ALA A 200 8.92 28.37 4.43
CA ALA A 200 8.08 29.41 3.84
C ALA A 200 8.53 29.74 2.41
N GLY A 201 7.57 29.84 1.50
CA GLY A 201 7.76 30.24 0.11
C GLY A 201 6.69 31.25 -0.33
N THR A 202 6.73 31.63 -1.61
CA THR A 202 5.70 32.48 -2.22
C THR A 202 5.37 31.97 -3.61
N ALA A 203 4.10 31.89 -3.97
CA ALA A 203 3.63 31.53 -5.32
C ALA A 203 2.50 32.46 -5.74
N ALA A 204 2.62 33.06 -6.92
CA ALA A 204 1.63 34.02 -7.46
C ALA A 204 1.23 35.18 -6.51
N GLY A 205 2.03 35.48 -5.48
CA GLY A 205 1.74 36.52 -4.49
C GLY A 205 1.07 36.03 -3.21
N ALA A 206 0.78 34.73 -3.09
CA ALA A 206 0.38 34.05 -1.85
C ALA A 206 1.59 33.43 -1.14
N ASP A 207 1.53 33.35 0.18
CA ASP A 207 2.50 32.70 1.05
C ASP A 207 2.26 31.19 1.09
N VAL A 208 3.34 30.44 0.90
CA VAL A 208 3.32 28.97 0.73
C VAL A 208 3.96 28.29 1.92
N MET A 209 3.24 27.35 2.51
CA MET A 209 3.71 26.39 3.49
C MET A 209 4.28 25.16 2.77
N ARG A 210 5.59 25.14 2.48
CA ARG A 210 6.24 23.95 1.90
C ARG A 210 6.58 22.94 2.99
N LEU A 211 6.05 21.73 2.88
CA LEU A 211 6.23 20.65 3.86
C LEU A 211 7.12 19.51 3.37
N THR A 212 8.09 19.09 4.16
CA THR A 212 8.92 17.90 3.91
C THR A 212 9.14 17.13 5.21
N GLY A 213 9.51 15.87 5.11
CA GLY A 213 9.68 14.99 6.26
C GLY A 213 8.71 13.81 6.22
N ASP A 214 8.45 13.24 7.38
CA ASP A 214 7.69 11.99 7.54
C ASP A 214 6.68 12.05 8.69
N GLN A 215 6.56 13.19 9.35
CA GLN A 215 5.66 13.40 10.49
C GLN A 215 4.24 13.77 10.07
N ASP A 216 3.26 13.07 10.63
CA ASP A 216 1.85 13.36 10.41
C ASP A 216 1.49 14.73 11.01
N VAL A 217 0.63 15.47 10.33
CA VAL A 217 0.31 16.87 10.66
C VAL A 217 -1.19 17.15 10.58
N ARG A 218 -1.68 17.95 11.53
CA ARG A 218 -3.00 18.58 11.49
C ARG A 218 -2.86 20.06 11.14
N ILE A 219 -3.46 20.45 10.02
CA ILE A 219 -3.49 21.80 9.50
C ILE A 219 -4.92 22.34 9.62
N ASP A 220 -5.07 23.58 10.07
CA ASP A 220 -6.36 24.23 10.28
C ASP A 220 -6.25 25.70 9.88
N PHE A 221 -6.95 26.10 8.82
CA PHE A 221 -6.90 27.46 8.29
C PHE A 221 -7.94 28.40 8.95
N THR A 222 -8.69 27.93 9.95
CA THR A 222 -9.61 28.78 10.74
C THR A 222 -8.87 29.82 11.59
N ASP A 223 -7.62 29.58 11.96
CA ASP A 223 -6.79 30.50 12.75
C ASP A 223 -5.49 30.83 12.01
N SER A 224 -5.49 31.98 11.32
CA SER A 224 -4.29 32.44 10.59
C SER A 224 -3.08 32.67 11.51
N SER A 225 -3.28 32.80 12.83
CA SER A 225 -2.18 32.98 13.78
C SER A 225 -1.47 31.68 14.16
N ASN A 226 -2.10 30.53 13.91
CA ASN A 226 -1.49 29.22 14.12
C ASN A 226 -2.19 28.12 13.30
N GLN A 227 -1.71 27.89 12.08
CA GLN A 227 -2.32 26.96 11.14
C GLN A 227 -1.90 25.50 11.33
N ILE A 228 -0.86 25.23 12.13
CA ILE A 228 -0.52 23.85 12.55
C ILE A 228 -1.07 23.64 13.95
N THR A 229 -2.07 22.76 14.06
CA THR A 229 -2.80 22.48 15.30
C THR A 229 -2.42 21.16 15.94
N GLY A 230 -1.62 20.33 15.26
CA GLY A 230 -1.02 19.13 15.84
C GLY A 230 0.06 18.54 14.95
N LEU A 231 1.03 17.87 15.57
CA LEU A 231 1.99 16.96 14.93
C LEU A 231 2.06 15.68 15.77
N ASP A 232 2.28 14.55 15.10
CA ASP A 232 2.53 13.26 15.75
C ASP A 232 3.93 13.25 16.40
N LEU A 233 4.00 13.62 17.67
CA LEU A 233 5.28 13.95 18.34
C LEU A 233 6.09 12.74 18.77
N ASP A 234 5.45 11.61 19.05
CA ASP A 234 6.10 10.36 19.43
C ASP A 234 6.18 9.34 18.28
N GLY A 235 5.55 9.65 17.15
CA GLY A 235 5.63 8.86 15.94
C GLY A 235 4.89 7.56 16.14
N ASP A 236 3.61 7.62 16.48
CA ASP A 236 2.74 6.45 16.61
C ASP A 236 1.68 6.38 15.50
N GLY A 237 1.69 7.35 14.58
CA GLY A 237 0.74 7.49 13.48
C GLY A 237 -0.58 8.15 13.89
N THR A 238 -0.68 8.67 15.11
CA THR A 238 -1.90 9.29 15.62
C THR A 238 -1.63 10.62 16.30
N ILE A 239 -2.45 11.63 15.96
CA ILE A 239 -2.42 12.93 16.64
C ILE A 239 -3.51 12.94 17.70
N GLU A 240 -3.17 12.44 18.90
CA GLU A 240 -4.10 12.39 20.03
C GLU A 240 -4.12 13.70 20.85
N ARG A 241 -5.00 13.75 21.85
CA ARG A 241 -5.03 14.82 22.87
C ARG A 241 -4.62 14.27 24.22
N ASP A 242 -3.59 13.43 24.27
CA ASP A 242 -3.23 12.67 25.46
C ASP A 242 -2.29 13.46 26.40
N GLY A 243 -1.64 14.51 25.89
CA GLY A 243 -0.67 15.34 26.62
C GLY A 243 0.75 15.32 26.01
N VAL A 244 1.04 14.41 25.09
CA VAL A 244 2.29 14.31 24.32
C VAL A 244 2.21 15.24 23.10
N GLU A 245 1.16 15.12 22.29
CA GLU A 245 0.96 15.88 21.03
C GLU A 245 0.49 17.33 21.29
N ASN A 246 -0.05 17.60 22.48
CA ASN A 246 -0.65 18.87 22.89
C ASN A 246 0.37 20.03 23.11
N ASN A 247 1.67 19.80 22.91
CA ASN A 247 2.72 20.74 23.29
C ASN A 247 3.28 21.54 22.10
N GLN A 248 2.42 22.12 21.27
CA GLN A 248 2.81 22.91 20.10
C GLN A 248 2.01 24.21 19.98
N SER A 249 2.70 25.31 19.62
CA SER A 249 2.07 26.62 19.37
C SER A 249 2.98 27.51 18.52
N GLY A 250 2.40 28.17 17.52
CA GLY A 250 3.05 29.23 16.74
C GLY A 250 4.06 28.72 15.69
N ILE A 251 3.78 27.56 15.09
CA ILE A 251 4.69 26.91 14.13
C ILE A 251 4.48 27.43 12.71
N ALA A 252 3.24 27.77 12.36
CA ALA A 252 2.88 28.29 11.05
C ALA A 252 1.81 29.37 11.21
N ALA A 253 1.97 30.51 10.52
CA ALA A 253 1.01 31.59 10.54
C ALA A 253 1.02 32.29 9.18
N ASP A 254 -0.16 32.81 8.81
CA ASP A 254 -0.38 33.63 7.62
C ASP A 254 0.05 32.95 6.29
N PHE A 255 -0.19 31.65 6.14
CA PHE A 255 -0.05 30.95 4.86
C PHE A 255 -1.39 30.81 4.15
N GLU A 256 -1.41 30.86 2.82
CA GLU A 256 -2.61 30.61 2.02
C GLU A 256 -2.53 29.30 1.22
N ILE A 257 -1.35 28.70 1.09
CA ILE A 257 -1.13 27.50 0.29
C ILE A 257 -0.39 26.43 1.10
N VAL A 258 -0.88 25.20 1.08
CA VAL A 258 -0.13 24.01 1.55
C VAL A 258 0.52 23.32 0.35
N ASP A 259 1.83 23.15 0.38
CA ASP A 259 2.60 22.47 -0.67
C ASP A 259 3.45 21.34 -0.06
N ALA A 260 2.89 20.13 -0.05
CA ALA A 260 3.56 18.89 0.31
C ALA A 260 4.00 18.05 -0.91
N TYR A 261 3.58 18.46 -2.11
CA TYR A 261 3.74 17.72 -3.36
C TYR A 261 5.18 17.23 -3.61
N ALA A 262 5.33 15.98 -4.03
CA ALA A 262 6.62 15.32 -4.17
C ALA A 262 7.53 16.06 -5.19
N ARG A 263 8.79 16.30 -4.80
CA ARG A 263 9.82 16.89 -5.69
C ARG A 263 10.88 15.87 -6.13
N ASN A 264 10.89 14.70 -5.51
CA ASN A 264 11.65 13.54 -5.94
C ASN A 264 10.75 12.29 -6.01
N PRO A 265 9.71 12.28 -6.87
CA PRO A 265 8.73 11.19 -6.91
C PRO A 265 9.34 9.84 -7.35
N LEU A 266 10.53 9.85 -7.98
CA LEU A 266 11.25 8.62 -8.35
C LEU A 266 11.93 7.93 -7.16
N ASN A 267 12.16 8.66 -6.07
CA ASN A 267 12.67 8.12 -4.81
C ASN A 267 11.70 8.51 -3.69
N GLN A 268 10.63 7.73 -3.56
CA GLN A 268 9.53 7.98 -2.62
C GLN A 268 10.00 8.01 -1.16
N PHE A 269 11.19 7.50 -0.83
CA PHE A 269 11.76 7.50 0.52
C PHE A 269 12.57 8.77 0.88
N ASP A 270 12.72 9.71 -0.06
CA ASP A 270 13.49 10.93 0.15
C ASP A 270 12.71 11.97 0.98
N SER A 271 12.60 11.75 2.29
CA SER A 271 11.90 12.65 3.23
C SER A 271 12.54 14.05 3.34
N VAL A 272 13.71 14.27 2.75
CA VAL A 272 14.31 15.61 2.62
C VAL A 272 13.61 16.42 1.52
N ASN A 273 13.15 15.77 0.46
CA ASN A 273 12.56 16.42 -0.71
C ASN A 273 11.06 16.12 -0.89
N ASN A 274 10.55 15.09 -0.22
CA ASN A 274 9.15 14.67 -0.22
C ASN A 274 8.57 14.81 1.20
N PHE A 275 7.26 14.90 1.28
CA PHE A 275 6.52 14.74 2.52
C PHE A 275 5.90 13.35 2.53
N LEU A 276 6.19 12.53 3.53
CA LEU A 276 5.74 11.14 3.60
C LEU A 276 4.68 10.92 4.67
N GLY A 277 4.54 11.86 5.61
CA GLY A 277 3.53 11.85 6.65
C GLY A 277 2.15 12.16 6.09
N ASP A 278 1.13 11.86 6.89
CA ASP A 278 -0.28 12.09 6.56
C ASP A 278 -0.67 13.53 6.92
N ILE A 279 -1.44 14.17 6.03
CA ILE A 279 -1.99 15.49 6.25
C ILE A 279 -3.47 15.36 6.58
N PHE A 280 -3.86 15.88 7.75
CA PHE A 280 -5.26 16.22 8.03
C PHE A 280 -5.43 17.72 7.88
N HIS A 281 -6.10 18.18 6.81
CA HIS A 281 -6.35 19.60 6.56
C HIS A 281 -7.82 19.97 6.79
N ASP A 282 -8.07 20.96 7.65
CA ASP A 282 -9.37 21.63 7.81
C ASP A 282 -9.34 23.03 7.16
N GLY A 283 -9.96 23.14 5.98
CA GLY A 283 -10.06 24.36 5.19
C GLY A 283 -11.28 25.22 5.50
N THR A 284 -12.04 24.91 6.57
CA THR A 284 -13.23 25.71 6.92
C THR A 284 -12.84 27.15 7.27
N GLY A 285 -12.93 28.07 6.31
CA GLY A 285 -12.62 29.48 6.54
C GLY A 285 -13.58 30.13 7.55
N VAL A 286 -13.03 30.91 8.50
CA VAL A 286 -13.80 31.83 9.35
C VAL A 286 -13.35 33.26 9.09
N ASP A 287 -14.10 33.96 8.24
CA ASP A 287 -14.26 35.38 8.48
C ASP A 287 -15.32 35.58 9.56
N GLY A 288 -15.01 36.40 10.57
CA GLY A 288 -15.93 36.78 11.65
C GLY A 288 -17.16 37.59 11.19
N ASP A 289 -17.37 37.73 9.88
CA ASP A 289 -18.56 38.27 9.23
C ASP A 289 -19.31 37.26 8.33
N GLY A 290 -18.80 36.02 8.21
CA GLY A 290 -19.43 34.94 7.45
C GLY A 290 -19.13 34.92 5.95
N VAL A 291 -17.94 35.36 5.50
CA VAL A 291 -17.53 35.34 4.09
C VAL A 291 -16.15 34.69 3.91
N SER A 292 -16.07 33.37 3.71
CA SER A 292 -14.89 32.73 3.09
C SER A 292 -15.08 32.78 1.58
N THR A 293 -14.29 33.56 0.83
CA THR A 293 -14.48 33.72 -0.63
C THR A 293 -13.33 33.24 -1.49
N ASP A 294 -12.15 33.00 -0.93
CA ASP A 294 -10.94 32.92 -1.77
C ASP A 294 -10.43 31.47 -1.96
N GLY A 295 -11.05 30.50 -1.25
CA GLY A 295 -10.70 29.08 -1.34
C GLY A 295 -9.32 28.76 -0.80
N ASN A 296 -9.00 27.48 -0.73
CA ASN A 296 -7.74 26.92 -0.28
C ASN A 296 -7.01 26.30 -1.47
N ILE A 297 -5.67 26.35 -1.44
CA ILE A 297 -4.85 25.57 -2.38
C ILE A 297 -4.04 24.57 -1.56
N VAL A 298 -4.32 23.29 -1.75
CA VAL A 298 -3.72 22.20 -0.98
C VAL A 298 -3.16 21.17 -1.94
N LEU A 299 -1.84 21.00 -1.89
CA LEU A 299 -1.12 19.96 -2.62
C LEU A 299 -0.56 18.96 -1.61
N GLY A 300 -1.17 17.79 -1.53
CA GLY A 300 -0.81 16.67 -0.66
C GLY A 300 0.56 16.06 -0.97
N GLY A 301 1.01 15.21 -0.06
CA GLY A 301 2.33 14.58 -0.02
C GLY A 301 2.36 13.20 -0.66
N LEU A 302 3.13 12.29 -0.04
CA LEU A 302 3.16 10.86 -0.34
C LEU A 302 2.52 10.01 0.78
N GLY A 303 1.88 10.67 1.76
CA GLY A 303 1.10 10.05 2.82
C GLY A 303 -0.32 9.72 2.35
N SER A 304 -1.16 9.21 3.26
CA SER A 304 -2.61 9.10 3.07
C SER A 304 -3.25 10.38 3.59
N ASP A 305 -3.52 11.31 2.68
CA ASP A 305 -3.97 12.65 3.06
C ASP A 305 -5.50 12.72 3.18
N THR A 306 -5.99 13.46 4.17
CA THR A 306 -7.40 13.84 4.29
C THR A 306 -7.52 15.36 4.24
N ILE A 307 -8.06 15.87 3.15
CA ILE A 307 -8.10 17.30 2.84
C ILE A 307 -9.55 17.75 2.69
N PHE A 308 -9.99 18.63 3.60
CA PHE A 308 -11.26 19.33 3.50
C PHE A 308 -11.03 20.75 2.98
N GLY A 309 -11.56 21.07 1.80
CA GLY A 309 -11.56 22.43 1.21
C GLY A 309 -12.47 23.38 1.99
N GLY A 310 -13.69 22.95 2.29
CA GLY A 310 -14.57 23.67 3.21
C GLY A 310 -15.46 24.70 2.52
N ILE A 311 -15.08 25.98 2.54
CA ILE A 311 -15.88 27.05 1.91
C ILE A 311 -14.97 27.89 1.01
N GLY A 312 -15.33 27.99 -0.26
CA GLY A 312 -14.61 28.80 -1.24
C GLY A 312 -14.44 28.00 -2.52
N ASN A 313 -13.73 28.55 -3.51
CA ASN A 313 -13.37 27.73 -4.68
C ASN A 313 -12.00 27.11 -4.39
N ASP A 314 -11.98 25.87 -3.94
CA ASP A 314 -10.76 25.19 -3.51
C ASP A 314 -10.02 24.54 -4.69
N PHE A 315 -8.70 24.40 -4.56
CA PHE A 315 -7.87 23.59 -5.46
C PHE A 315 -7.14 22.51 -4.66
N LEU A 316 -7.49 21.25 -4.90
CA LEU A 316 -7.04 20.11 -4.10
C LEU A 316 -6.32 19.07 -4.96
N ALA A 317 -5.17 18.60 -4.49
CA ALA A 317 -4.44 17.48 -5.07
C ALA A 317 -3.91 16.58 -3.95
N GLY A 318 -3.98 15.26 -4.10
CA GLY A 318 -3.51 14.30 -3.09
C GLY A 318 -1.98 14.12 -3.06
N GLY A 319 -1.28 14.35 -4.19
CA GLY A 319 0.17 14.11 -4.28
C GLY A 319 0.56 12.63 -4.49
N GLY A 320 -0.36 11.71 -4.20
CA GLY A 320 -0.27 10.27 -4.38
C GLY A 320 0.15 9.55 -3.10
N VAL A 321 -0.04 8.23 -2.99
CA VAL A 321 0.34 7.45 -1.79
C VAL A 321 1.62 6.65 -2.05
N SER A 322 2.58 6.67 -1.13
CA SER A 322 3.82 5.88 -1.22
C SER A 322 3.53 4.39 -1.13
N THR A 323 4.05 3.62 -2.09
CA THR A 323 3.74 2.19 -2.30
C THR A 323 4.23 1.22 -1.20
N SER A 324 4.96 1.73 -0.19
CA SER A 324 5.61 0.92 0.83
C SER A 324 5.23 1.27 2.28
N ARG A 325 4.29 2.21 2.51
CA ARG A 325 3.93 2.62 3.88
C ARG A 325 2.91 1.69 4.54
N PHE A 326 2.10 0.98 3.75
CA PHE A 326 1.02 0.14 4.28
C PHE A 326 1.06 -1.25 3.64
N GLY A 327 1.15 -2.28 4.48
CA GLY A 327 1.10 -3.67 4.04
C GLY A 327 -0.34 -4.07 3.77
N TYR A 328 -0.77 -3.92 2.52
CA TYR A 328 -2.07 -4.32 1.97
C TYR A 328 -3.32 -3.79 2.69
N ALA A 329 -4.17 -3.15 1.90
CA ALA A 329 -5.54 -2.80 2.22
C ALA A 329 -6.25 -3.95 2.94
N ASP A 330 -6.60 -3.72 4.21
CA ASP A 330 -7.89 -4.19 4.68
C ASP A 330 -8.94 -3.69 3.68
N ASP A 331 -9.96 -4.48 3.38
CA ASP A 331 -11.01 -4.12 2.41
C ASP A 331 -11.81 -2.86 2.79
N SER A 332 -11.44 -2.21 3.90
CA SER A 332 -11.81 -0.86 4.26
C SER A 332 -11.13 0.15 3.34
N PHE A 333 -11.94 0.67 2.42
CA PHE A 333 -11.74 1.80 1.51
C PHE A 333 -11.19 3.12 2.15
N ASP A 334 -10.79 3.10 3.42
CA ASP A 334 -10.64 4.26 4.31
C ASP A 334 -9.19 4.53 4.78
N ARG A 335 -8.18 3.72 4.40
CA ARG A 335 -6.83 3.83 5.00
C ARG A 335 -5.64 3.95 4.04
N GLU A 336 -5.85 3.78 2.75
CA GLU A 336 -4.75 3.76 1.76
C GLU A 336 -4.99 4.75 0.62
N ALA A 337 -5.79 5.78 0.88
CA ALA A 337 -6.25 6.73 -0.12
C ALA A 337 -6.03 8.18 0.30
N ASP A 338 -5.88 9.05 -0.70
CA ASP A 338 -6.08 10.47 -0.50
C ASP A 338 -7.58 10.76 -0.55
N HIS A 339 -8.12 11.36 0.52
CA HIS A 339 -9.51 11.81 0.58
C HIS A 339 -9.55 13.32 0.36
N LEU A 340 -10.05 13.73 -0.81
CA LEU A 340 -10.18 15.13 -1.20
C LEU A 340 -11.65 15.52 -1.19
N ILE A 341 -12.03 16.43 -0.30
CA ILE A 341 -13.43 16.84 -0.08
C ILE A 341 -13.52 18.34 -0.33
N GLY A 342 -14.15 18.73 -1.43
CA GLY A 342 -14.30 20.14 -1.85
C GLY A 342 -15.18 20.91 -0.87
N GLY A 343 -16.44 20.48 -0.77
CA GLY A 343 -17.37 20.94 0.26
C GLY A 343 -18.44 21.85 -0.29
N ARG A 344 -18.22 23.16 -0.26
CA ARG A 344 -19.17 24.16 -0.78
C ARG A 344 -18.48 24.97 -1.86
N ASN A 345 -19.25 25.29 -2.90
CA ASN A 345 -18.84 26.10 -4.04
C ASN A 345 -18.12 25.26 -5.11
N ALA A 346 -17.52 25.91 -6.11
CA ALA A 346 -16.95 25.19 -7.24
C ALA A 346 -15.49 24.88 -6.95
N ASP A 347 -15.19 23.60 -6.82
CA ASP A 347 -13.88 23.10 -6.44
C ASP A 347 -13.16 22.46 -7.62
N PHE A 348 -11.83 22.48 -7.54
CA PHE A 348 -10.93 21.98 -8.57
C PHE A 348 -10.07 20.88 -7.99
N PHE A 349 -10.18 19.69 -8.57
CA PHE A 349 -9.39 18.53 -8.18
C PHE A 349 -8.37 18.19 -9.25
N PHE A 350 -7.17 17.83 -8.85
CA PHE A 350 -6.14 17.31 -9.75
C PHE A 350 -5.74 15.89 -9.35
N VAL A 351 -5.83 14.96 -10.31
CA VAL A 351 -5.42 13.57 -10.14
C VAL A 351 -4.41 13.20 -11.23
N SER A 352 -3.30 12.63 -10.79
CA SER A 352 -2.28 12.04 -11.66
C SER A 352 -2.27 10.52 -11.48
N LEU A 353 -2.39 9.77 -12.57
CA LEU A 353 -2.41 8.31 -12.61
C LEU A 353 -1.20 7.77 -13.43
N PRO A 354 0.03 7.86 -12.91
CA PRO A 354 1.21 7.35 -13.60
C PRO A 354 1.32 5.82 -13.52
N LEU A 355 1.94 5.21 -14.53
CA LEU A 355 2.12 3.76 -14.67
C LEU A 355 3.19 3.14 -13.73
N MET A 356 3.65 3.83 -12.68
CA MET A 356 4.78 3.34 -11.89
C MET A 356 4.36 2.30 -10.85
N ASN A 357 4.81 1.06 -11.12
CA ASN A 357 4.83 -0.17 -10.31
C ASN A 357 3.46 -0.70 -9.84
N LEU A 358 3.06 -1.83 -10.41
CA LEU A 358 1.93 -2.63 -9.96
C LEU A 358 2.45 -3.99 -9.47
N THR A 359 2.09 -4.39 -8.24
CA THR A 359 1.97 -5.79 -7.84
C THR A 359 0.49 -6.18 -7.84
N ILE A 360 0.06 -6.84 -8.92
CA ILE A 360 -1.25 -7.50 -9.03
C ILE A 360 -1.37 -8.54 -7.90
N ASP A 361 -2.46 -8.52 -7.12
CA ASP A 361 -2.79 -9.63 -6.23
C ASP A 361 -3.54 -10.75 -6.98
N ASP A 362 -3.45 -11.98 -6.46
CA ASP A 362 -3.94 -13.20 -7.11
C ASP A 362 -5.47 -13.28 -7.25
N LEU A 363 -6.23 -12.30 -6.74
CA LEU A 363 -7.68 -12.24 -6.85
C LEU A 363 -8.17 -11.33 -7.99
N GLY A 364 -7.25 -10.74 -8.75
CA GLY A 364 -7.61 -9.73 -9.75
C GLY A 364 -8.16 -8.45 -9.11
N SER A 365 -7.83 -8.22 -7.84
CA SER A 365 -8.08 -6.98 -7.12
C SER A 365 -6.80 -6.14 -7.16
N PHE A 366 -6.97 -4.83 -7.39
CA PHE A 366 -5.85 -3.91 -7.57
C PHE A 366 -5.36 -3.47 -6.19
N SER A 367 -4.42 -4.21 -5.60
CA SER A 367 -3.88 -3.98 -4.24
C SER A 367 -2.88 -2.82 -4.12
N ASP A 368 -2.58 -2.18 -5.24
CA ASP A 368 -1.49 -1.25 -5.48
C ASP A 368 -1.99 0.01 -6.20
N GLY A 369 -3.30 0.24 -6.16
CA GLY A 369 -3.94 1.41 -6.71
C GLY A 369 -3.61 2.62 -5.86
N TYR A 370 -2.97 3.63 -6.45
CA TYR A 370 -3.13 5.01 -6.02
C TYR A 370 -4.63 5.30 -5.96
N ALA A 371 -5.27 5.10 -4.80
CA ALA A 371 -6.67 5.36 -4.61
C ALA A 371 -6.80 6.82 -4.17
N VAL A 372 -7.41 7.63 -5.02
CA VAL A 372 -7.89 8.95 -4.59
C VAL A 372 -9.40 8.83 -4.53
N ASP A 373 -9.98 9.22 -3.39
CA ASP A 373 -11.41 9.39 -3.22
C ASP A 373 -11.73 10.89 -3.24
N ILE A 374 -12.51 11.29 -4.23
CA ILE A 374 -12.90 12.66 -4.46
C ILE A 374 -14.39 12.80 -4.18
N ASP A 375 -14.72 13.78 -3.36
CA ASP A 375 -16.09 14.21 -3.09
C ASP A 375 -16.16 15.74 -3.33
N GLY A 376 -16.85 16.15 -4.40
CA GLY A 376 -17.10 17.58 -4.67
C GLY A 376 -17.86 18.26 -3.54
N GLY A 377 -18.68 17.48 -2.82
CA GLY A 377 -19.55 17.97 -1.76
C GLY A 377 -20.93 18.34 -2.29
N ASN A 378 -21.94 18.18 -1.44
CA ASN A 378 -23.35 18.32 -1.83
C ASN A 378 -23.99 19.64 -1.38
N THR A 379 -23.17 20.68 -1.15
CA THR A 379 -23.61 21.90 -0.46
C THR A 379 -23.53 23.20 -1.27
N ALA A 380 -24.08 23.20 -2.48
CA ALA A 380 -24.86 24.35 -2.96
C ALA A 380 -26.37 24.18 -2.76
N ASP A 381 -27.04 25.32 -2.73
CA ASP A 381 -28.45 25.50 -2.42
C ASP A 381 -29.35 25.23 -3.63
N ASP A 382 -29.93 24.02 -3.71
CA ASP A 382 -30.99 23.53 -4.63
C ASP A 382 -32.31 24.35 -4.66
N ASN A 383 -32.29 25.65 -4.43
CA ASN A 383 -33.47 26.49 -4.44
C ASN A 383 -33.75 27.10 -5.82
N GLY A 384 -33.83 26.22 -6.83
CA GLY A 384 -34.41 26.53 -8.13
C GLY A 384 -35.27 25.37 -8.63
N PRO A 385 -36.48 25.60 -9.19
CA PRO A 385 -37.39 24.52 -9.60
C PRO A 385 -36.89 23.67 -10.80
N PHE A 386 -35.65 23.88 -11.23
CA PHE A 386 -34.91 23.16 -12.27
C PHE A 386 -33.38 23.25 -12.04
N GLY A 387 -32.93 23.50 -10.79
CA GLY A 387 -31.76 24.33 -10.52
C GLY A 387 -30.47 23.63 -10.09
N ASP A 388 -29.60 23.38 -11.07
CA ASP A 388 -28.15 23.47 -10.90
C ASP A 388 -27.78 24.95 -11.10
N THR A 389 -27.08 25.58 -10.15
CA THR A 389 -26.48 26.89 -10.40
C THR A 389 -25.00 26.71 -10.72
N ASN A 390 -24.41 27.54 -11.58
CA ASN A 390 -22.97 27.51 -11.89
C ASN A 390 -22.05 27.79 -10.67
N GLN A 391 -22.57 27.78 -9.44
CA GLN A 391 -21.84 28.08 -8.21
C GLN A 391 -21.37 26.82 -7.46
N ASP A 392 -21.85 25.63 -7.84
CA ASP A 392 -21.40 24.27 -7.45
C ASP A 392 -21.16 23.57 -8.77
N SER A 393 -19.94 23.57 -9.26
CA SER A 393 -19.65 22.93 -10.53
C SER A 393 -18.23 22.50 -10.38
N ASP A 394 -18.05 21.29 -9.90
CA ASP A 394 -16.78 20.76 -9.52
C ASP A 394 -16.06 20.22 -10.75
N TRP A 395 -14.77 20.49 -10.80
CA TRP A 395 -13.92 20.20 -11.94
C TRP A 395 -12.85 19.22 -11.54
N LEU A 396 -12.79 18.10 -12.26
CA LEU A 396 -11.69 17.17 -12.16
C LEU A 396 -10.77 17.30 -13.37
N LEU A 397 -9.51 17.62 -13.09
CA LEU A 397 -8.42 17.58 -14.05
C LEU A 397 -7.65 16.26 -13.91
N ILE A 398 -7.59 15.49 -15.00
CA ILE A 398 -6.96 14.17 -15.02
C ILE A 398 -5.70 14.19 -15.88
N GLU A 399 -4.61 13.71 -15.30
CA GLU A 399 -3.41 13.32 -16.02
C GLU A 399 -3.24 11.80 -15.93
N ALA A 400 -3.39 11.10 -17.06
CA ALA A 400 -3.12 9.68 -17.15
C ALA A 400 -1.94 9.44 -18.09
N SER A 401 -1.17 8.37 -17.84
CA SER A 401 -0.05 8.00 -18.70
C SER A 401 -0.51 7.75 -20.14
N ASP A 402 0.17 8.35 -21.11
CA ASP A 402 -0.06 8.13 -22.55
C ASP A 402 0.14 6.65 -22.96
N ASP A 403 1.04 5.95 -22.27
CA ASP A 403 1.27 4.52 -22.43
C ASP A 403 0.16 3.63 -21.83
N ASP A 404 -0.81 4.21 -21.11
CA ASP A 404 -1.85 3.48 -20.35
C ASP A 404 -3.29 3.64 -20.88
N GLU A 405 -3.43 3.60 -22.20
CA GLU A 405 -4.72 3.69 -22.89
C GLU A 405 -5.40 2.30 -23.10
N PRO A 406 -6.74 2.18 -22.96
CA PRO A 406 -7.69 3.27 -22.69
C PRO A 406 -7.79 3.65 -21.21
N VAL A 407 -8.11 4.93 -20.98
CA VAL A 407 -8.61 5.43 -19.70
C VAL A 407 -10.13 5.51 -19.80
N GLU A 408 -10.82 4.82 -18.90
CA GLU A 408 -12.27 4.78 -18.83
C GLU A 408 -12.75 5.71 -17.71
N ILE A 409 -13.68 6.60 -18.03
CA ILE A 409 -14.27 7.56 -17.08
C ILE A 409 -15.78 7.30 -17.04
N TYR A 410 -16.28 6.96 -15.87
CA TYR A 410 -17.67 6.66 -15.60
C TYR A 410 -18.30 7.78 -14.78
N LEU A 411 -19.20 8.54 -15.39
CA LEU A 411 -19.99 9.60 -14.74
C LEU A 411 -21.45 9.15 -14.65
N TRP A 412 -21.76 8.20 -13.77
CA TRP A 412 -23.07 7.52 -13.78
C TRP A 412 -24.13 8.27 -13.00
N THR A 413 -23.88 8.47 -11.71
CA THR A 413 -24.70 9.27 -10.78
C THR A 413 -23.76 10.05 -9.89
N ASP A 414 -24.24 11.13 -9.29
CA ASP A 414 -23.42 11.99 -8.43
C ASP A 414 -22.85 11.20 -7.23
N GLU A 415 -23.58 10.17 -6.74
CA GLU A 415 -23.11 9.26 -5.69
C GLU A 415 -22.13 8.16 -6.16
N SER A 416 -21.89 7.98 -7.47
CA SER A 416 -21.08 6.88 -8.00
C SER A 416 -20.48 7.21 -9.37
N GLN A 417 -19.25 7.74 -9.33
CA GLN A 417 -18.42 8.01 -10.49
C GLN A 417 -17.03 7.38 -10.29
N SER A 418 -16.30 7.13 -11.38
CA SER A 418 -14.96 6.57 -11.29
C SER A 418 -14.10 6.83 -12.51
N ILE A 419 -12.79 6.75 -12.31
CA ILE A 419 -11.79 6.63 -13.38
C ILE A 419 -11.09 5.29 -13.22
N THR A 420 -10.87 4.59 -14.33
CA THR A 420 -10.06 3.38 -14.37
C THR A 420 -9.11 3.45 -15.57
N THR A 421 -7.82 3.22 -15.37
CA THR A 421 -6.87 3.06 -16.48
C THR A 421 -6.71 1.59 -16.88
N ARG A 422 -6.13 1.32 -18.06
CA ARG A 422 -5.89 -0.06 -18.51
C ARG A 422 -4.98 -0.83 -17.55
N ALA A 423 -4.01 -0.17 -16.91
CA ALA A 423 -3.15 -0.77 -15.91
C ALA A 423 -3.83 -0.93 -14.54
N GLY A 424 -5.11 -0.57 -14.39
CA GLY A 424 -5.86 -0.76 -13.14
C GLY A 424 -5.65 0.35 -12.11
N ARG A 425 -5.12 1.52 -12.50
CA ARG A 425 -5.16 2.71 -11.64
C ARG A 425 -6.60 3.19 -11.53
N PHE A 426 -7.00 3.64 -10.34
CA PHE A 426 -8.40 3.91 -10.03
C PHE A 426 -8.56 5.19 -9.20
N ALA A 427 -9.59 5.98 -9.51
CA ALA A 427 -10.07 7.05 -8.63
C ALA A 427 -11.57 6.88 -8.41
N ALA A 428 -11.99 6.91 -7.15
CA ALA A 428 -13.40 7.03 -6.79
C ALA A 428 -13.78 8.51 -6.82
N ILE A 429 -14.90 8.81 -7.45
CA ILE A 429 -15.34 10.19 -7.63
C ILE A 429 -16.82 10.27 -7.28
N ARG A 430 -17.19 11.34 -6.59
CA ARG A 430 -18.55 11.68 -6.20
C ARG A 430 -18.76 13.18 -6.37
N GLU A 431 -19.97 13.56 -6.79
CA GLU A 431 -20.39 14.96 -6.96
C GLU A 431 -19.42 15.76 -7.85
N ILE A 432 -19.00 15.22 -9.01
CA ILE A 432 -18.23 15.97 -10.02
C ILE A 432 -19.05 16.16 -11.30
N GLU A 433 -19.25 17.41 -11.71
CA GLU A 433 -20.02 17.75 -12.90
C GLU A 433 -19.17 17.87 -14.17
N HIS A 434 -17.89 18.26 -14.03
CA HIS A 434 -17.02 18.56 -15.17
C HIS A 434 -15.69 17.81 -15.08
N VAL A 435 -15.30 17.20 -16.19
CA VAL A 435 -14.01 16.49 -16.29
C VAL A 435 -13.23 17.00 -17.50
N ASP A 436 -11.98 17.39 -17.26
CA ASP A 436 -10.98 17.64 -18.30
C ASP A 436 -9.93 16.52 -18.29
N ALA A 437 -9.95 15.71 -19.34
CA ALA A 437 -9.01 14.60 -19.56
C ALA A 437 -8.15 14.82 -20.82
N SER A 438 -7.85 16.08 -21.16
CA SER A 438 -7.15 16.45 -22.41
C SER A 438 -5.69 15.94 -22.52
N GLY A 439 -5.17 15.25 -21.50
CA GLY A 439 -4.10 14.27 -21.65
C GLY A 439 -2.69 14.82 -21.93
N ASN A 440 -2.44 16.12 -21.80
CA ASN A 440 -1.09 16.68 -21.79
C ASN A 440 -1.09 18.14 -21.29
N LEU A 441 -1.04 18.36 -19.98
CA LEU A 441 -0.88 19.71 -19.42
C LEU A 441 0.52 20.29 -19.74
N TYR A 442 1.53 19.43 -19.86
CA TYR A 442 2.91 19.83 -20.18
C TYR A 442 3.04 20.51 -21.55
N GLY A 443 2.28 20.09 -22.56
CA GLY A 443 2.27 20.70 -23.89
C GLY A 443 1.61 22.09 -23.91
N PHE A 444 0.70 22.38 -22.99
CA PHE A 444 0.06 23.70 -22.87
C PHE A 444 0.95 24.72 -22.15
N LEU A 445 1.78 24.27 -21.20
CA LEU A 445 2.65 25.13 -20.41
C LEU A 445 4.02 25.41 -21.07
N ASP A 446 4.50 24.56 -21.98
CA ASP A 446 5.78 24.75 -22.70
C ASP A 446 5.74 25.90 -23.74
N ASP A 447 4.55 26.43 -24.04
CA ASP A 447 4.34 27.60 -24.92
C ASP A 447 4.09 28.92 -24.15
N VAL A 448 4.21 28.91 -22.81
CA VAL A 448 4.09 30.12 -21.97
C VAL A 448 5.49 30.60 -21.57
N ASP A 449 6.12 31.35 -22.47
CA ASP A 449 7.34 32.16 -22.21
C ASP A 449 7.09 33.32 -21.22
#